data_AF-R5M403-F1
#
_entry.id   AF-R5M403-F1
#
_cell.length_a   1.000
_cell.length_b   1.000
_cell.length_c   1.000
_cell.angle_alpha   90.00
_cell.angle_beta   90.00
_cell.angle_gamma   90.00
#
_symmetry.space_group_name_H-M   'P 1'
#
loop_
_entity.id
_entity.type
_entity.pdbx_description
1 polymer ?
#
loop_
_entity_poly.entity_id
_entity_poly.type
_entity_poly.pdbx_seq_one_letter_code
_entity_poly.pdbx_strand_id
1 'polypeptide(L)'
;MKNKKEKKSKKKILIIIGAIVAVIAGLIIYGVVADLNQEKKLKEELDYLYEITNKEDYDEKEVNKILNRIVTTGDYKKVEVAYKKYTKDCFTILTDITSVLGNDRLSYVLTADNYQEDGKDFVKTKEYLKSAKETLEQSMIKYNDYFTEEKAMSYLDKELDDYYIDFYKDEVVGNLESDEEDEKLFDSLNSIIDLINAEEEVINFLIENKDNWQVENGSIAFTSDSLIDEYNMLLAAINNENI
;
A
#
# COMPACT_ATOMS: atom_id res chain seq x y z
N MET A 1 27.67 -29.02 -11.49
CA MET A 1 26.24 -28.80 -11.84
C MET A 1 25.69 -27.74 -10.89
N LYS A 2 25.22 -26.63 -11.45
CA LYS A 2 24.68 -25.47 -10.71
C LYS A 2 23.32 -25.86 -10.12
N ASN A 3 23.17 -25.83 -8.79
CA ASN A 3 21.85 -25.79 -8.16
C ASN A 3 21.43 -24.33 -8.03
N LYS A 4 20.43 -23.96 -8.82
CA LYS A 4 19.79 -22.65 -8.88
C LYS A 4 18.93 -22.52 -7.63
N LYS A 5 19.37 -21.73 -6.63
CA LYS A 5 18.50 -21.28 -5.54
C LYS A 5 17.47 -20.33 -6.16
N GLU A 6 16.20 -20.72 -6.13
CA GLU A 6 15.09 -19.84 -6.49
C GLU A 6 15.08 -18.63 -5.55
N LYS A 7 15.10 -17.46 -6.18
CA LYS A 7 15.08 -16.14 -5.55
C LYS A 7 13.61 -15.83 -5.21
N LYS A 8 13.15 -16.14 -3.99
CA LYS A 8 11.82 -15.72 -3.52
C LYS A 8 11.87 -14.25 -3.12
N SER A 9 11.35 -13.37 -3.97
CA SER A 9 11.23 -11.94 -3.70
C SER A 9 9.84 -11.59 -3.16
N LYS A 10 9.81 -10.61 -2.25
CA LYS A 10 8.70 -9.68 -1.94
C LYS A 10 7.40 -10.25 -1.34
N LYS A 11 7.46 -10.92 -0.17
CA LYS A 11 6.29 -11.16 0.69
C LYS A 11 6.47 -10.57 2.10
N LYS A 12 6.62 -9.26 2.20
CA LYS A 12 6.72 -8.60 3.51
C LYS A 12 5.62 -7.57 3.80
N ILE A 13 4.82 -7.16 2.81
CA ILE A 13 3.75 -6.18 3.02
C ILE A 13 2.53 -6.81 3.73
N LEU A 14 2.29 -8.11 3.56
CA LEU A 14 1.26 -8.85 4.31
C LEU A 14 1.55 -8.98 5.80
N ILE A 15 2.79 -8.76 6.24
CA ILE A 15 3.17 -8.90 7.65
C ILE A 15 2.58 -7.77 8.48
N ILE A 16 2.42 -6.56 7.95
CA ILE A 16 1.88 -5.41 8.69
C ILE A 16 0.37 -5.57 8.96
N ILE A 17 -0.40 -6.02 7.95
CA ILE A 17 -1.83 -6.38 8.14
C ILE A 17 -1.97 -7.58 9.10
N GLY A 18 -1.07 -8.56 8.97
CA GLY A 18 -1.04 -9.74 9.82
C GLY A 18 -0.62 -9.47 11.26
N ALA A 19 0.24 -8.48 11.51
CA ALA A 19 0.79 -8.13 12.82
C ALA A 19 -0.21 -7.37 13.69
N ILE A 20 -0.92 -6.39 13.11
CA ILE A 20 -2.02 -5.67 13.80
C ILE A 20 -3.08 -6.66 14.28
N VAL A 21 -3.36 -7.71 13.50
CA VAL A 21 -4.38 -8.71 13.86
C VAL A 21 -3.83 -9.93 14.61
N ALA A 22 -2.52 -10.20 14.60
CA ALA A 22 -1.92 -11.26 15.44
C ALA A 22 -2.00 -10.94 16.94
N VAL A 23 -2.03 -9.65 17.31
CA VAL A 23 -2.29 -9.18 18.68
C VAL A 23 -3.71 -9.60 19.15
N ILE A 24 -4.68 -9.66 18.21
CA ILE A 24 -6.09 -9.95 18.47
C ILE A 24 -6.33 -11.43 18.84
N ALA A 25 -5.52 -12.36 18.32
CA ALA A 25 -5.68 -13.80 18.62
C ALA A 25 -5.29 -14.22 20.05
N GLY A 26 -4.70 -13.31 20.85
CA GLY A 26 -4.04 -13.62 22.12
C GLY A 26 -4.92 -13.67 23.38
N LEU A 27 -6.16 -13.13 23.37
CA LEU A 27 -6.92 -12.92 24.60
C LEU A 27 -8.35 -13.47 24.51
N ILE A 28 -8.51 -14.77 24.76
CA ILE A 28 -9.81 -15.39 25.03
C ILE A 28 -9.84 -15.86 26.48
N ILE A 29 -10.84 -15.42 27.26
CA ILE A 29 -11.67 -16.25 28.17
C ILE A 29 -12.92 -15.45 28.66
N TYR A 30 -14.12 -15.98 28.33
CA TYR A 30 -15.47 -15.96 29.00
C TYR A 30 -16.13 -14.59 29.38
N GLY A 31 -17.42 -14.25 29.19
CA GLY A 31 -18.70 -14.90 28.82
C GLY A 31 -19.93 -14.03 29.25
N VAL A 32 -21.09 -13.97 28.53
CA VAL A 32 -22.54 -14.20 28.93
C VAL A 32 -23.57 -14.13 27.73
N VAL A 33 -24.54 -15.08 27.70
CA VAL A 33 -25.13 -15.83 26.55
C VAL A 33 -26.03 -15.13 25.49
N ALA A 34 -26.52 -13.90 25.66
CA ALA A 34 -27.30 -13.21 24.59
C ALA A 34 -26.46 -12.19 23.83
N ASP A 35 -25.72 -11.35 24.56
CA ASP A 35 -24.61 -10.56 24.04
C ASP A 35 -23.54 -11.45 23.43
N LEU A 36 -23.23 -12.60 24.07
CA LEU A 36 -22.31 -13.58 23.49
C LEU A 36 -22.69 -14.03 22.09
N ASN A 37 -23.98 -14.08 21.72
CA ASN A 37 -24.32 -14.52 20.37
C ASN A 37 -24.09 -13.43 19.33
N GLN A 38 -24.17 -12.15 19.71
CA GLN A 38 -23.84 -11.03 18.82
C GLN A 38 -22.33 -10.78 18.81
N GLU A 39 -21.69 -10.82 19.98
CA GLU A 39 -20.23 -10.80 20.15
C GLU A 39 -19.58 -11.90 19.32
N LYS A 40 -20.07 -13.15 19.44
CA LYS A 40 -19.54 -14.29 18.70
C LYS A 40 -19.69 -14.08 17.19
N LYS A 41 -20.85 -13.60 16.72
CA LYS A 41 -21.04 -13.30 15.29
C LYS A 41 -20.06 -12.24 14.82
N LEU A 42 -19.84 -11.20 15.63
CA LEU A 42 -18.88 -10.16 15.30
C LEU A 42 -17.49 -10.78 15.23
N LYS A 43 -17.04 -11.51 16.26
CA LYS A 43 -15.74 -12.20 16.29
C LYS A 43 -15.53 -13.12 15.09
N GLU A 44 -16.50 -13.97 14.77
CA GLU A 44 -16.46 -14.85 13.58
C GLU A 44 -16.34 -14.04 12.28
N GLU A 45 -16.97 -12.86 12.20
CA GLU A 45 -16.85 -11.94 11.07
C GLU A 45 -15.45 -11.31 10.98
N LEU A 46 -14.87 -10.89 12.12
CA LEU A 46 -13.52 -10.34 12.19
C LEU A 46 -12.48 -11.40 11.81
N ASP A 47 -12.59 -12.60 12.39
CA ASP A 47 -11.72 -13.75 12.12
C ASP A 47 -11.76 -14.12 10.64
N TYR A 48 -12.95 -14.17 10.04
CA TYR A 48 -13.07 -14.46 8.61
C TYR A 48 -12.40 -13.37 7.76
N LEU A 49 -12.60 -12.10 8.10
CA LEU A 49 -11.97 -10.98 7.40
C LEU A 49 -10.44 -11.05 7.51
N TYR A 50 -9.90 -11.46 8.66
CA TYR A 50 -8.48 -11.72 8.85
C TYR A 50 -7.99 -12.88 7.97
N GLU A 51 -8.69 -14.01 7.97
CA GLU A 51 -8.29 -15.19 7.19
C GLU A 51 -8.24 -14.88 5.68
N ILE A 52 -9.21 -14.12 5.16
CA ILE A 52 -9.25 -13.82 3.73
C ILE A 52 -8.22 -12.75 3.34
N THR A 53 -7.93 -11.76 4.20
CA THR A 53 -6.99 -10.67 3.90
C THR A 53 -5.52 -11.09 4.02
N ASN A 54 -5.20 -12.14 4.79
CA ASN A 54 -3.82 -12.67 4.90
C ASN A 54 -3.40 -13.63 3.79
N LYS A 55 -4.28 -13.91 2.83
CA LYS A 55 -3.93 -14.71 1.66
C LYS A 55 -3.06 -13.86 0.73
N GLU A 56 -2.02 -14.48 0.17
CA GLU A 56 -1.15 -13.84 -0.83
C GLU A 56 -1.95 -13.29 -2.03
N ASP A 57 -2.91 -14.10 -2.50
CA ASP A 57 -3.84 -13.76 -3.57
C ASP A 57 -5.26 -13.60 -3.00
N TYR A 58 -5.43 -12.68 -2.03
CA TYR A 58 -6.75 -12.43 -1.47
C TYR A 58 -7.73 -11.93 -2.54
N ASP A 59 -9.02 -12.29 -2.41
CA ASP A 59 -10.06 -11.80 -3.31
C ASP A 59 -10.61 -10.47 -2.78
N GLU A 60 -10.23 -9.36 -3.42
CA GLU A 60 -10.70 -8.02 -3.07
C GLU A 60 -12.23 -7.90 -3.13
N LYS A 61 -12.90 -8.64 -4.02
CA LYS A 61 -14.37 -8.65 -4.09
C LYS A 61 -14.97 -9.35 -2.89
N GLU A 62 -14.32 -10.41 -2.42
CA GLU A 62 -14.73 -11.09 -1.20
C GLU A 62 -14.55 -10.19 0.02
N VAL A 63 -13.38 -9.55 0.17
CA VAL A 63 -13.11 -8.58 1.24
C VAL A 63 -14.18 -7.48 1.24
N ASN A 64 -14.44 -6.87 0.08
CA ASN A 64 -15.46 -5.83 -0.07
C ASN A 64 -16.86 -6.34 0.30
N LYS A 65 -17.21 -7.59 -0.03
CA LYS A 65 -18.50 -8.17 0.35
C LYS A 65 -18.67 -8.30 1.86
N ILE A 66 -17.62 -8.71 2.57
CA ILE A 66 -17.61 -8.84 4.03
C ILE A 66 -17.69 -7.47 4.70
N LEU A 67 -16.89 -6.51 4.25
CA LEU A 67 -16.89 -5.13 4.76
C LEU A 67 -18.23 -4.40 4.56
N ASN A 68 -19.05 -4.78 3.58
CA ASN A 68 -20.32 -4.11 3.30
C ASN A 68 -21.56 -4.83 3.88
N ARG A 69 -21.43 -6.05 4.43
CA ARG A 69 -22.56 -6.73 5.10
C ARG A 69 -22.62 -6.35 6.58
N ILE A 70 -23.78 -6.54 7.20
CA ILE A 70 -23.98 -6.40 8.65
C ILE A 70 -24.56 -7.71 9.18
N VAL A 71 -23.92 -8.31 10.19
CA VAL A 71 -24.31 -9.61 10.77
C VAL A 71 -24.86 -9.50 12.19
N THR A 72 -24.63 -8.36 12.85
CA THR A 72 -25.07 -8.08 14.22
C THR A 72 -26.28 -7.12 14.29
N THR A 73 -26.82 -6.98 15.50
CA THR A 73 -27.97 -6.11 15.83
C THR A 73 -27.73 -5.37 17.14
N GLY A 74 -28.51 -4.32 17.44
CA GLY A 74 -28.38 -3.57 18.70
C GLY A 74 -27.08 -2.76 18.75
N ASP A 75 -26.47 -2.66 19.92
CA ASP A 75 -25.23 -1.89 20.10
C ASP A 75 -24.02 -2.56 19.43
N TYR A 76 -23.98 -3.90 19.33
CA TYR A 76 -23.00 -4.60 18.48
C TYR A 76 -23.05 -4.18 17.01
N LYS A 77 -24.23 -3.79 16.49
CA LYS A 77 -24.32 -3.26 15.12
C LYS A 77 -23.56 -1.95 14.98
N LYS A 78 -23.59 -1.09 16.00
CA LYS A 78 -22.82 0.16 15.99
C LYS A 78 -21.33 -0.13 16.00
N VAL A 79 -20.89 -1.08 16.82
CA VAL A 79 -19.49 -1.57 16.86
C VAL A 79 -19.07 -2.17 15.52
N GLU A 80 -19.88 -3.05 14.92
CA GLU A 80 -19.60 -3.67 13.62
C GLU A 80 -19.49 -2.61 12.51
N VAL A 81 -20.39 -1.62 12.49
CA VAL A 81 -20.33 -0.53 11.52
C VAL A 81 -19.06 0.30 11.69
N ALA A 82 -18.70 0.64 12.93
CA ALA A 82 -17.48 1.38 13.24
C ALA A 82 -16.24 0.61 12.74
N TYR A 83 -16.13 -0.66 13.14
CA TYR A 83 -15.06 -1.57 12.73
C TYR A 83 -14.93 -1.64 11.21
N LYS A 84 -16.00 -2.06 10.52
CA LYS A 84 -15.92 -2.30 9.06
C LYS A 84 -15.61 -1.04 8.29
N LYS A 85 -16.09 0.11 8.75
CA LYS A 85 -15.79 1.39 8.10
C LYS A 85 -14.33 1.77 8.33
N TYR A 86 -13.80 1.62 9.54
CA TYR A 86 -12.39 1.85 9.85
C TYR A 86 -11.49 0.90 9.05
N THR A 87 -11.75 -0.40 9.09
CA THR A 87 -11.00 -1.43 8.34
C THR A 87 -11.03 -1.17 6.84
N LYS A 88 -12.17 -0.74 6.28
CA LYS A 88 -12.26 -0.40 4.86
C LYS A 88 -11.35 0.76 4.48
N ASP A 89 -11.28 1.79 5.31
CA ASP A 89 -10.43 2.95 5.04
C ASP A 89 -8.94 2.57 5.18
N CYS A 90 -8.56 1.82 6.21
CA CYS A 90 -7.21 1.25 6.36
C CYS A 90 -6.83 0.35 5.17
N PHE A 91 -7.73 -0.54 4.76
CA PHE A 91 -7.51 -1.44 3.63
C PHE A 91 -7.28 -0.65 2.34
N THR A 92 -8.04 0.43 2.12
CA THR A 92 -7.88 1.30 0.95
C THR A 92 -6.48 1.93 0.91
N ILE A 93 -5.97 2.41 2.04
CA ILE A 93 -4.62 2.99 2.15
C ILE A 93 -3.56 1.96 1.74
N LEU A 94 -3.68 0.73 2.24
CA LEU A 94 -2.74 -0.34 1.94
C LEU A 94 -2.86 -0.84 0.49
N THR A 95 -4.07 -0.90 -0.06
CA THR A 95 -4.27 -1.23 -1.47
C THR A 95 -3.68 -0.17 -2.40
N ASP A 96 -3.82 1.12 -2.06
CA ASP A 96 -3.23 2.21 -2.83
C ASP A 96 -1.70 2.05 -2.90
N ILE A 97 -1.04 1.77 -1.76
CA ILE A 97 0.40 1.49 -1.70
C ILE A 97 0.76 0.28 -2.57
N THR A 98 0.09 -0.86 -2.37
CA THR A 98 0.41 -2.09 -3.12
C THR A 98 0.13 -1.97 -4.61
N SER A 99 -0.84 -1.14 -5.02
CA SER A 99 -1.14 -0.89 -6.43
C SER A 99 0.01 -0.21 -7.15
N VAL A 100 0.74 0.68 -6.47
CA VAL A 100 1.94 1.32 -7.02
C VAL A 100 3.11 0.34 -7.02
N LEU A 101 3.35 -0.34 -5.90
CA LEU A 101 4.50 -1.24 -5.74
C LEU A 101 4.43 -2.52 -6.59
N GLY A 102 3.21 -2.99 -6.87
CA GLY A 102 2.95 -4.18 -7.69
C GLY A 102 2.83 -3.88 -9.18
N ASN A 103 2.96 -2.61 -9.59
CA ASN A 103 2.84 -2.22 -10.98
C ASN A 103 4.21 -2.23 -11.67
N ASP A 104 4.39 -3.13 -12.62
CA ASP A 104 5.63 -3.24 -13.40
C ASP A 104 5.90 -2.00 -14.29
N ARG A 105 4.95 -1.07 -14.39
CA ARG A 105 5.05 0.17 -15.19
C ARG A 105 6.25 1.03 -14.78
N LEU A 106 6.68 1.09 -13.51
CA LEU A 106 7.91 1.80 -13.12
C LEU A 106 9.12 1.27 -13.91
N SER A 107 9.30 -0.06 -13.95
CA SER A 107 10.40 -0.68 -14.70
C SER A 107 10.36 -0.46 -16.22
N TYR A 108 9.24 0.03 -16.74
CA TYR A 108 9.02 0.31 -18.14
C TYR A 108 9.35 1.77 -18.51
N VAL A 109 9.32 2.70 -17.55
CA VAL A 109 9.43 4.15 -17.77
C VAL A 109 10.66 4.51 -18.61
N LEU A 110 11.82 3.95 -18.29
CA LEU A 110 13.10 4.25 -18.93
C LEU A 110 13.51 3.23 -20.01
N THR A 111 12.53 2.66 -20.72
CA THR A 111 12.78 1.71 -21.81
C THR A 111 12.60 2.36 -23.17
N ALA A 112 13.36 1.87 -24.17
CA ALA A 112 13.21 2.29 -25.56
C ALA A 112 11.78 2.07 -26.09
N ASP A 113 11.12 0.99 -25.66
CA ASP A 113 9.73 0.69 -26.01
C ASP A 113 8.80 1.79 -25.49
N ASN A 114 8.93 2.21 -24.21
CA ASN A 114 8.13 3.31 -23.67
C ASN A 114 8.39 4.63 -24.41
N TYR A 115 9.65 4.90 -24.75
CA TYR A 115 10.03 6.12 -25.47
C TYR A 115 9.37 6.20 -26.85
N GLN A 116 9.20 5.05 -27.52
CA GLN A 116 8.50 4.94 -28.79
C GLN A 116 6.98 5.03 -28.64
N GLU A 117 6.41 4.35 -27.63
CA GLU A 117 4.95 4.29 -27.42
C GLU A 117 4.34 5.60 -26.93
N ASP A 118 5.02 6.30 -26.01
CA ASP A 118 4.53 7.56 -25.44
C ASP A 118 4.98 8.78 -26.26
N GLY A 119 6.08 8.63 -26.98
CA GLY A 119 6.62 9.65 -27.88
C GLY A 119 7.34 10.79 -27.16
N LYS A 120 7.74 11.78 -27.95
CA LYS A 120 8.69 12.84 -27.57
C LYS A 120 8.27 13.74 -26.41
N ASP A 121 6.97 13.84 -26.14
CA ASP A 121 6.43 14.70 -25.09
C ASP A 121 6.09 13.93 -23.80
N PHE A 122 6.20 12.59 -23.80
CA PHE A 122 6.06 11.72 -22.63
C PHE A 122 4.80 11.96 -21.78
N VAL A 123 3.67 12.27 -22.43
CA VAL A 123 2.45 12.70 -21.73
C VAL A 123 1.95 11.63 -20.76
N LYS A 124 1.88 10.36 -21.19
CA LYS A 124 1.35 9.27 -20.34
C LYS A 124 2.34 8.90 -19.23
N THR A 125 3.63 8.96 -19.51
CA THR A 125 4.70 8.66 -18.56
C THR A 125 4.71 9.70 -17.45
N LYS A 126 4.64 11.00 -17.80
CA LYS A 126 4.54 12.07 -16.79
C LYS A 126 3.28 11.97 -15.95
N GLU A 127 2.13 11.67 -16.56
CA GLU A 127 0.88 11.46 -15.83
C GLU A 127 0.99 10.28 -14.86
N TYR A 128 1.56 9.16 -15.31
CA TYR A 128 1.79 7.98 -14.49
C TYR A 128 2.72 8.25 -13.30
N LEU A 129 3.92 8.79 -13.54
CA LEU A 129 4.91 9.08 -12.49
C LEU A 129 4.33 10.03 -11.44
N LYS A 130 3.65 11.10 -11.89
CA LYS A 130 2.96 12.03 -11.01
C LYS A 130 1.90 11.32 -10.16
N SER A 131 1.02 10.54 -10.79
CA SER A 131 -0.04 9.83 -10.08
C SER A 131 0.52 8.82 -9.08
N ALA A 132 1.59 8.10 -9.44
CA ALA A 132 2.23 7.13 -8.55
C ALA A 132 2.83 7.82 -7.32
N LYS A 133 3.57 8.91 -7.53
CA LYS A 133 4.16 9.72 -6.44
C LYS A 133 3.08 10.29 -5.52
N GLU A 134 2.08 10.96 -6.09
CA GLU A 134 0.97 11.54 -5.30
C GLU A 134 0.24 10.45 -4.50
N THR A 135 0.04 9.26 -5.08
CA THR A 135 -0.59 8.13 -4.37
C THR A 135 0.25 7.70 -3.17
N LEU A 136 1.56 7.53 -3.33
CA LEU A 136 2.44 7.12 -2.22
C LEU A 136 2.50 8.19 -1.12
N GLU A 137 2.70 9.46 -1.48
CA GLU A 137 2.74 10.58 -0.53
C GLU A 137 1.44 10.68 0.27
N GLN A 138 0.29 10.62 -0.40
CA GLN A 138 -1.01 10.68 0.27
C GLN A 138 -1.27 9.45 1.14
N SER A 139 -0.86 8.26 0.69
CA SER A 139 -1.02 7.04 1.49
C SER A 139 -0.15 7.06 2.74
N MET A 140 1.07 7.61 2.70
CA MET A 140 1.90 7.78 3.90
C MET A 140 1.28 8.74 4.92
N ILE A 141 0.72 9.86 4.44
CA ILE A 141 0.00 10.81 5.30
C ILE A 141 -1.21 10.14 5.94
N LYS A 142 -2.02 9.44 5.13
CA LYS A 142 -3.19 8.71 5.62
C LYS A 142 -2.81 7.58 6.57
N TYR A 143 -1.71 6.86 6.32
CA TYR A 143 -1.24 5.81 7.21
C TYR A 143 -0.96 6.38 8.61
N ASN A 144 -0.17 7.45 8.70
CA ASN A 144 0.13 8.10 9.98
C ASN A 144 -1.10 8.66 10.70
N ASP A 145 -2.15 9.05 9.97
CA ASP A 145 -3.41 9.53 10.55
C ASP A 145 -4.30 8.37 11.01
N TYR A 146 -4.49 7.35 10.16
CA TYR A 146 -5.46 6.27 10.38
C TYR A 146 -4.98 5.18 11.34
N PHE A 147 -3.67 4.92 11.39
CA PHE A 147 -3.09 3.93 12.29
C PHE A 147 -2.75 4.56 13.64
N THR A 148 -3.74 5.21 14.23
CA THR A 148 -3.68 5.80 15.57
C THR A 148 -4.92 5.40 16.37
N GLU A 149 -4.77 5.25 17.70
CA GLU A 149 -5.92 5.00 18.58
C GLU A 149 -6.98 6.11 18.42
N GLU A 150 -6.55 7.38 18.40
CA GLU A 150 -7.48 8.52 18.25
C GLU A 150 -8.35 8.38 17.00
N LYS A 151 -7.73 8.07 15.85
CA LYS A 151 -8.46 7.95 14.60
C LYS A 151 -9.33 6.71 14.58
N ALA A 152 -8.86 5.56 15.04
CA ALA A 152 -9.66 4.35 15.13
C ALA A 152 -10.89 4.54 16.04
N MET A 153 -10.71 5.19 17.20
CA MET A 153 -11.79 5.50 18.14
C MET A 153 -12.79 6.53 17.60
N SER A 154 -12.39 7.37 16.65
CA SER A 154 -13.29 8.38 16.05
C SER A 154 -14.47 7.77 15.25
N TYR A 155 -14.38 6.48 14.90
CA TYR A 155 -15.43 5.74 14.18
C TYR A 155 -16.53 5.23 15.10
N LEU A 156 -16.26 5.15 16.40
CA LEU A 156 -17.16 4.58 17.38
C LEU A 156 -18.22 5.61 17.80
N ASP A 157 -19.46 5.14 18.01
CA ASP A 157 -20.54 5.95 18.58
C ASP A 157 -20.22 6.25 20.05
N LYS A 158 -20.21 7.54 20.41
CA LYS A 158 -19.89 8.01 21.77
C LYS A 158 -21.00 7.75 22.78
N GLU A 159 -22.19 7.35 22.33
CA GLU A 159 -23.32 6.99 23.20
C GLU A 159 -23.33 5.50 23.59
N LEU A 160 -22.36 4.71 23.12
CA LEU A 160 -22.21 3.32 23.55
C LEU A 160 -21.81 3.24 25.02
N ASP A 161 -22.26 2.18 25.70
CA ASP A 161 -21.79 1.90 27.05
C ASP A 161 -20.31 1.45 27.05
N ASP A 162 -19.69 1.56 28.22
CA ASP A 162 -18.25 1.29 28.41
C ASP A 162 -17.87 -0.13 27.96
N TYR A 163 -18.77 -1.12 28.07
CA TYR A 163 -18.49 -2.49 27.65
C TYR A 163 -18.24 -2.59 26.13
N TYR A 164 -19.06 -1.93 25.30
CA TYR A 164 -18.85 -1.92 23.84
C TYR A 164 -17.64 -1.07 23.42
N ILE A 165 -17.34 -0.01 24.19
CA ILE A 165 -16.15 0.82 23.96
C ILE A 165 -14.89 0.01 24.25
N ASP A 166 -14.83 -0.68 25.38
CA ASP A 166 -13.69 -1.53 25.75
C ASP A 166 -13.55 -2.69 24.78
N PHE A 167 -14.65 -3.34 24.39
CA PHE A 167 -14.62 -4.36 23.34
C PHE A 167 -14.02 -3.84 22.03
N TYR A 168 -14.41 -2.64 21.57
CA TYR A 168 -13.85 -2.05 20.35
C TYR A 168 -12.36 -1.72 20.51
N LYS A 169 -11.95 -1.18 21.66
CA LYS A 169 -10.52 -0.92 21.92
C LYS A 169 -9.69 -2.19 21.88
N ASP A 170 -10.13 -3.22 22.59
CA ASP A 170 -9.39 -4.46 22.74
C ASP A 170 -9.35 -5.27 21.44
N GLU A 171 -10.47 -5.34 20.72
CA GLU A 171 -10.63 -6.25 19.58
C GLU A 171 -10.43 -5.56 18.22
N VAL A 172 -10.50 -4.22 18.15
CA VAL A 172 -10.40 -3.47 16.89
C VAL A 172 -9.20 -2.55 16.86
N VAL A 173 -8.96 -1.77 17.92
CA VAL A 173 -7.83 -0.85 17.96
C VAL A 173 -6.54 -1.63 18.22
N GLY A 174 -6.53 -2.43 19.29
CA GLY A 174 -5.33 -3.17 19.68
C GLY A 174 -4.14 -2.24 19.93
N ASN A 175 -2.93 -2.70 19.60
CA ASN A 175 -1.73 -1.87 19.66
C ASN A 175 -1.46 -1.24 18.28
N LEU A 176 -1.73 0.07 18.15
CA LEU A 176 -1.41 0.88 16.96
C LEU A 176 -0.21 1.80 17.21
N GLU A 177 0.58 1.56 18.26
CA GLU A 177 1.82 2.32 18.44
C GLU A 177 2.77 2.07 17.28
N SER A 178 3.29 3.16 16.72
CA SER A 178 4.25 3.06 15.62
C SER A 178 5.53 2.37 16.07
N ASP A 179 6.04 1.48 15.22
CA ASP A 179 7.20 0.65 15.52
C ASP A 179 8.27 0.66 14.42
N GLU A 180 9.31 -0.16 14.61
CA GLU A 180 10.42 -0.29 13.65
C GLU A 180 9.98 -0.83 12.28
N GLU A 181 8.82 -1.50 12.18
CA GLU A 181 8.27 -1.98 10.90
C GLU A 181 7.64 -0.83 10.10
N ASP A 182 6.98 0.11 10.77
CA ASP A 182 6.46 1.34 10.15
C ASP A 182 7.60 2.21 9.61
N GLU A 183 8.67 2.40 10.36
CA GLU A 183 9.85 3.15 9.92
C GLU A 183 10.44 2.53 8.64
N LYS A 184 10.62 1.19 8.63
CA LYS A 184 11.11 0.46 7.45
C LYS A 184 10.17 0.56 6.25
N LEU A 185 8.86 0.57 6.49
CA LEU A 185 7.88 0.77 5.44
C LEU A 185 8.07 2.16 4.83
N PHE A 186 8.10 3.22 5.64
CA PHE A 186 8.26 4.59 5.15
C PHE A 186 9.59 4.82 4.45
N ASP A 187 10.69 4.28 4.98
CA ASP A 187 11.98 4.33 4.30
C ASP A 187 11.89 3.69 2.90
N SER A 188 11.25 2.52 2.80
CA SER A 188 11.05 1.83 1.53
C SER A 188 10.18 2.65 0.57
N LEU A 189 9.11 3.29 1.06
CA LEU A 189 8.24 4.13 0.23
C LEU A 189 8.94 5.40 -0.25
N ASN A 190 9.75 6.03 0.61
CA ASN A 190 10.56 7.17 0.26
C ASN A 190 11.59 6.81 -0.81
N SER A 191 12.27 5.66 -0.72
CA SER A 191 13.18 5.20 -1.78
C SER A 191 12.49 5.00 -3.14
N ILE A 192 11.21 4.59 -3.15
CA ILE A 192 10.44 4.49 -4.40
C ILE A 192 10.05 5.89 -4.93
N ILE A 193 9.75 6.84 -4.05
CA ILE A 193 9.49 8.23 -4.45
C ILE A 193 10.77 8.86 -5.03
N ASP A 194 11.92 8.60 -4.44
CA ASP A 194 13.22 9.07 -4.93
C ASP A 194 13.51 8.49 -6.31
N LEU A 195 13.29 7.18 -6.50
CA LEU A 195 13.35 6.54 -7.81
C LEU A 195 12.43 7.23 -8.83
N ILE A 196 11.17 7.52 -8.47
CA ILE A 196 10.23 8.22 -9.34
C ILE A 196 10.75 9.62 -9.72
N ASN A 197 11.33 10.35 -8.76
CA ASN A 197 11.91 11.67 -9.02
C ASN A 197 13.09 11.58 -9.99
N ALA A 198 13.98 10.61 -9.79
CA ALA A 198 15.13 10.41 -10.65
C ALA A 198 14.72 9.95 -12.06
N GLU A 199 13.69 9.11 -12.19
CA GLU A 199 13.09 8.77 -13.48
C GLU A 199 12.47 10.01 -14.15
N GLU A 200 11.79 10.88 -13.40
CA GLU A 200 11.23 12.13 -13.92
C GLU A 200 12.32 13.09 -14.44
N GLU A 201 13.48 13.16 -13.77
CA GLU A 201 14.63 13.94 -14.25
C GLU A 201 15.13 13.45 -15.62
N VAL A 202 15.26 12.13 -15.80
CA VAL A 202 15.61 11.55 -17.10
C VAL A 202 14.57 11.90 -18.16
N ILE A 203 13.28 11.75 -17.84
CA ILE A 203 12.20 12.08 -18.79
C ILE A 203 12.23 13.57 -19.17
N ASN A 204 12.43 14.47 -18.21
CA ASN A 204 12.53 15.90 -18.48
C ASN A 204 13.73 16.22 -19.39
N PHE A 205 14.90 15.63 -19.14
CA PHE A 205 16.07 15.75 -20.02
C PHE A 205 15.77 15.30 -21.45
N LEU A 206 15.04 14.18 -21.62
CA LEU A 206 14.64 13.69 -22.94
C LEU A 206 13.65 14.65 -23.63
N ILE A 207 12.72 15.26 -22.91
CA ILE A 207 11.78 16.26 -23.45
C ILE A 207 12.54 17.51 -23.92
N GLU A 208 13.44 18.02 -23.08
CA GLU A 208 14.25 19.21 -23.38
C GLU A 208 15.14 19.01 -24.62
N ASN A 209 15.59 17.78 -24.85
CA ASN A 209 16.44 17.39 -25.97
C ASN A 209 15.70 16.61 -27.07
N LYS A 210 14.38 16.76 -27.20
CA LYS A 210 13.55 15.87 -28.02
C LYS A 210 13.93 15.74 -29.50
N ASP A 211 14.53 16.77 -30.08
CA ASP A 211 15.02 16.79 -31.47
C ASP A 211 16.44 16.18 -31.63
N ASN A 212 17.11 15.89 -30.51
CA ASN A 212 18.51 15.45 -30.45
C ASN A 212 18.68 13.98 -30.03
N TRP A 213 17.60 13.22 -29.98
CA TRP A 213 17.66 11.77 -29.80
C TRP A 213 16.63 11.06 -30.66
N GLN A 214 16.80 9.76 -30.86
CA GLN A 214 15.80 8.88 -31.43
C GLN A 214 16.02 7.45 -30.95
N VAL A 215 15.02 6.58 -31.11
CA VAL A 215 15.19 5.15 -30.82
C VAL A 215 15.61 4.43 -32.11
N GLU A 216 16.79 3.82 -32.09
CA GLU A 216 17.33 3.00 -33.16
C GLU A 216 17.66 1.60 -32.63
N ASN A 217 17.23 0.56 -33.35
CA ASN A 217 17.55 -0.84 -33.01
C ASN A 217 17.21 -1.22 -31.54
N GLY A 218 16.14 -0.65 -30.98
CA GLY A 218 15.71 -0.92 -29.60
C GLY A 218 16.56 -0.22 -28.54
N SER A 219 17.30 0.83 -28.90
CA SER A 219 18.09 1.64 -27.97
C SER A 219 17.99 3.12 -28.31
N ILE A 220 18.17 3.98 -27.31
CA ILE A 220 18.22 5.42 -27.54
C ILE A 220 19.57 5.81 -28.14
N ALA A 221 19.55 6.65 -29.18
CA ALA A 221 20.71 7.23 -29.82
C ALA A 221 20.61 8.76 -29.76
N PHE A 222 21.70 9.43 -29.40
CA PHE A 222 21.78 10.89 -29.31
C PHE A 222 22.64 11.47 -30.43
N THR A 223 22.43 12.75 -30.75
CA THR A 223 23.18 13.45 -31.81
C THR A 223 24.56 13.94 -31.39
N SER A 224 24.92 13.87 -30.10
CA SER A 224 26.23 14.29 -29.59
C SER A 224 26.68 13.51 -28.35
N ASP A 225 27.99 13.37 -28.17
CA ASP A 225 28.61 12.70 -27.02
C ASP A 225 28.25 13.38 -25.69
N SER A 226 28.13 14.72 -25.68
CA SER A 226 27.75 15.46 -24.46
C SER A 226 26.38 15.05 -23.92
N LEU A 227 25.41 14.77 -24.80
CA LEU A 227 24.09 14.32 -24.40
C LEU A 227 24.10 12.87 -23.92
N ILE A 228 24.98 12.04 -24.48
CA ILE A 228 25.20 10.66 -24.03
C ILE A 228 25.76 10.67 -22.60
N ASP A 229 26.76 11.51 -22.34
CA ASP A 229 27.39 11.63 -21.03
C ASP A 229 26.39 12.11 -19.97
N GLU A 230 25.59 13.12 -20.28
CA GLU A 230 24.56 13.65 -19.37
C GLU A 230 23.46 12.61 -19.09
N TYR A 231 22.95 11.94 -20.13
CA TYR A 231 21.98 10.85 -19.96
C TYR A 231 22.53 9.71 -19.08
N ASN A 232 23.78 9.28 -19.31
CA ASN A 232 24.42 8.24 -18.53
C ASN A 232 24.65 8.67 -17.07
N MET A 233 24.94 9.96 -16.82
CA MET A 233 25.03 10.49 -15.46
C MET A 233 23.70 10.40 -14.72
N LEU A 234 22.58 10.76 -15.37
CA LEU A 234 21.24 10.65 -14.79
C LEU A 234 20.88 9.17 -14.50
N LEU A 235 21.18 8.25 -15.43
CA LEU A 235 20.99 6.82 -15.20
C LEU A 235 21.87 6.26 -14.07
N ALA A 236 23.08 6.79 -13.89
CA ALA A 236 23.96 6.37 -12.81
C ALA A 236 23.43 6.80 -11.44
N ALA A 237 22.78 7.97 -11.35
CA ALA A 237 22.13 8.43 -10.12
C ALA A 237 21.03 7.45 -9.66
N ILE A 238 20.19 7.01 -10.59
CA ILE A 238 19.14 6.00 -10.33
C ILE A 238 19.72 4.68 -9.78
N ASN A 239 20.85 4.23 -10.33
CA ASN A 239 21.47 2.97 -9.90
C ASN A 239 22.18 3.05 -8.55
N ASN A 240 22.60 4.25 -8.12
CA ASN A 240 23.23 4.48 -6.82
C ASN A 240 22.21 4.60 -5.67
N GLU A 241 20.95 4.97 -5.97
CA GLU A 241 19.84 4.95 -5.01
C GLU A 241 19.25 3.55 -4.78
N ASN A 242 19.63 2.57 -5.60
CA ASN A 242 19.22 1.16 -5.49
C ASN A 242 20.21 0.26 -4.71
N ILE A 243 21.18 0.84 -3.97
CA ILE A 243 22.18 0.13 -3.16
C ILE A 243 21.87 0.26 -1.66
#